data_AF-K0I9T5-F1
#
_entry.id   AF-K0I9T5-F1
#
_cell.length_a   1.000
_cell.length_b   1.000
_cell.length_c   1.000
_cell.angle_alpha   90.00
_cell.angle_beta   90.00
_cell.angle_gamma   90.00
#
_symmetry.space_group_name_H-M   'P 1'
#
loop_
_entity.id
_entity.type
_entity.pdbx_description
1 polymer ?
#
loop_
_entity_poly.entity_id
_entity_poly.type
_entity_poly.pdbx_seq_one_letter_code
_entity_poly.pdbx_strand_id
1 'polypeptide(L)'
;MPSVGRKVEVGLHFINADGTNKVHLTDSSDGLIGCYVWSPDGTKIAYEANEDIFVVNVDGTNNIKNLANDGGTTDDFKPTWASNDKIIFESVVFDKDKRSFRASSFKE
;
A
#
# COMPACT_ATOMS: atom_id res chain seq x y z
N MET A 1 27.34 -18.97 11.82
CA MET A 1 27.21 -17.89 10.81
C MET A 1 25.79 -17.37 10.91
N PRO A 2 25.54 -16.07 11.14
CA PRO A 2 24.17 -15.58 11.09
C PRO A 2 23.72 -15.62 9.62
N SER A 3 22.66 -16.35 9.33
CA SER A 3 21.96 -16.23 8.06
C SER A 3 21.42 -14.81 7.99
N VAL A 4 22.02 -13.96 7.16
CA VAL A 4 21.39 -12.69 6.77
C VAL A 4 20.18 -13.09 5.95
N GLY A 5 19.04 -13.26 6.63
CA GLY A 5 17.77 -13.50 5.99
C GLY A 5 17.58 -12.40 4.96
N ARG A 6 17.43 -12.78 3.69
CA ARG A 6 17.21 -11.82 2.61
C ARG A 6 15.98 -11.00 3.00
N LYS A 7 16.17 -9.72 3.34
CA LYS A 7 15.07 -8.77 3.47
C LYS A 7 14.47 -8.68 2.08
N VAL A 8 13.33 -9.33 1.87
CA VAL A 8 12.62 -9.24 0.59
C VAL A 8 11.92 -7.89 0.63
N GLU A 9 12.52 -6.91 -0.04
CA GLU A 9 11.87 -5.62 -0.26
C GLU A 9 10.96 -5.76 -1.48
N VAL A 10 9.66 -5.80 -1.22
CA VAL A 10 8.61 -5.74 -2.23
C VAL A 10 8.16 -4.29 -2.31
N GLY A 11 7.97 -3.78 -3.53
CA GLY A 11 7.49 -2.42 -3.69
C GLY A 11 7.23 -2.03 -5.13
N LEU A 12 6.59 -0.89 -5.31
CA LEU A 12 6.30 -0.35 -6.64
C LEU A 12 7.51 0.37 -7.19
N HIS A 13 7.81 0.12 -8.45
CA HIS A 13 8.86 0.81 -9.18
C HIS A 13 8.30 1.45 -10.43
N PHE A 14 8.68 2.69 -10.66
CA PHE A 14 8.42 3.40 -11.90
C PHE A 14 9.69 3.47 -12.72
N ILE A 15 9.57 3.29 -14.03
CA ILE A 15 10.68 3.34 -14.99
C ILE A 15 10.13 3.77 -16.33
N ASN A 16 10.90 4.57 -17.06
CA ASN A 16 10.57 4.89 -18.44
C ASN A 16 10.65 3.63 -19.30
N ALA A 17 9.89 3.60 -20.40
CA ALA A 17 9.87 2.46 -21.32
C ALA A 17 11.25 2.19 -21.99
N ASP A 18 12.12 3.20 -22.04
CA ASP A 18 13.50 3.08 -22.53
C ASP A 18 14.50 2.56 -21.47
N GLY A 19 14.02 2.28 -20.25
CA GLY A 19 14.83 1.79 -19.13
C GLY A 19 15.47 2.89 -18.27
N THR A 20 15.23 4.17 -18.56
CA THR A 20 15.76 5.30 -17.79
C THR A 20 14.84 5.70 -16.63
N ASN A 21 15.35 6.58 -15.74
CA ASN A 21 14.59 7.17 -14.63
C ASN A 21 13.86 6.14 -13.74
N LYS A 22 14.58 5.09 -13.33
CA LYS A 22 14.04 4.13 -12.38
C LYS A 22 13.90 4.78 -10.99
N VAL A 23 12.71 4.71 -10.42
CA VAL A 23 12.35 5.24 -9.10
C VAL A 23 11.64 4.15 -8.30
N HIS A 24 11.88 4.08 -6.99
CA HIS A 24 11.13 3.25 -6.05
C HIS A 24 10.06 4.12 -5.39
N LEU A 25 8.79 3.68 -5.41
CA LEU A 25 7.62 4.50 -5.05
C LEU A 25 6.97 4.11 -3.72
N THR A 26 7.48 3.12 -3.00
CA THR A 26 6.89 2.62 -1.75
C THR A 26 7.91 2.70 -0.62
N ASP A 27 7.47 2.56 0.62
CA ASP A 27 8.37 2.38 1.77
C ASP A 27 8.60 0.88 2.01
N SER A 28 9.78 0.51 2.50
CA SER A 28 10.08 -0.86 2.93
C SER A 28 9.21 -1.37 4.08
N SER A 29 8.50 -0.46 4.76
CA SER A 29 7.54 -0.75 5.83
C SER A 29 6.08 -0.93 5.36
N ASP A 30 5.79 -0.65 4.09
CA ASP A 30 4.44 -0.78 3.51
C ASP A 30 3.96 -2.25 3.41
N GLY A 31 4.84 -3.22 3.64
CA GLY A 31 4.48 -4.64 3.58
C GLY A 31 4.26 -5.13 2.14
N LEU A 32 3.31 -6.06 1.96
CA LEU A 32 2.97 -6.56 0.63
C LEU A 32 2.01 -5.58 -0.06
N ILE A 33 2.37 -5.17 -1.28
CA ILE A 33 1.52 -4.32 -2.11
C ILE A 33 0.47 -5.18 -2.83
N GLY A 34 -0.79 -4.80 -2.68
CA GLY A 34 -1.94 -5.43 -3.34
C GLY A 34 -2.25 -4.78 -4.69
N CYS A 35 -3.50 -4.35 -4.88
CA CYS A 35 -3.93 -3.67 -6.11
C CYS A 35 -3.36 -2.24 -6.18
N TYR A 36 -3.10 -1.73 -7.39
CA TYR A 36 -2.70 -0.34 -7.63
C TYR A 36 -3.30 0.22 -8.91
N VAL A 37 -3.48 1.55 -8.94
CA VAL A 37 -4.10 2.28 -10.06
C VAL A 37 -3.47 3.66 -10.25
N TRP A 38 -3.37 4.09 -11.51
CA TRP A 38 -2.91 5.43 -11.89
C TRP A 38 -3.99 6.49 -11.69
N SER A 39 -3.59 7.67 -11.23
CA SER A 39 -4.44 8.85 -11.33
C SER A 39 -4.71 9.20 -12.80
N PRO A 40 -5.84 9.85 -13.13
CA PRO A 40 -6.17 10.18 -14.53
C PRO A 40 -5.14 11.10 -15.20
N ASP A 41 -4.45 11.96 -14.42
CA ASP A 41 -3.36 12.81 -14.90
C ASP A 41 -1.99 12.12 -14.98
N GLY A 42 -1.88 10.86 -14.54
CA GLY A 42 -0.64 10.09 -14.58
C GLY A 42 0.44 10.57 -13.61
N THR A 43 0.11 11.42 -12.63
CA THR A 43 1.09 11.98 -11.68
C THR A 43 1.18 11.21 -10.36
N LYS A 44 0.18 10.37 -10.05
CA LYS A 44 0.07 9.64 -8.79
C LYS A 44 -0.31 8.18 -9.02
N ILE A 45 0.06 7.34 -8.06
CA ILE A 45 -0.45 5.97 -7.90
C ILE A 45 -1.24 5.91 -6.59
N ALA A 46 -2.44 5.33 -6.63
CA ALA A 46 -3.10 4.83 -5.44
C ALA A 46 -2.85 3.32 -5.34
N TYR A 47 -2.49 2.84 -4.16
CA TYR A 47 -2.17 1.43 -3.94
C TYR A 47 -2.65 0.94 -2.58
N GLU A 48 -2.91 -0.35 -2.53
CA GLU A 48 -3.24 -1.10 -1.32
C GLU A 48 -1.95 -1.61 -0.65
N ALA A 49 -1.82 -1.37 0.64
CA ALA A 49 -0.73 -1.87 1.47
C ALA A 49 -1.21 -1.99 2.91
N ASN A 50 -0.80 -3.04 3.64
CA ASN A 50 -1.17 -3.25 5.05
C ASN A 50 -2.68 -3.02 5.35
N GLU A 51 -3.56 -3.55 4.49
CA GLU A 51 -5.03 -3.42 4.64
C GLU A 51 -5.54 -1.96 4.62
N ASP A 52 -4.79 -1.04 4.01
CA ASP A 52 -5.11 0.39 3.90
C ASP A 52 -4.76 0.94 2.50
N ILE A 53 -5.26 2.14 2.18
CA ILE A 53 -5.07 2.82 0.90
C ILE A 53 -4.05 3.95 1.02
N PHE A 54 -3.02 3.86 0.19
CA PHE A 54 -1.95 4.83 0.10
C PHE A 54 -1.97 5.53 -1.25
N VAL A 55 -1.44 6.75 -1.29
CA VAL A 55 -1.14 7.47 -2.53
C VAL A 55 0.31 7.91 -2.53
N VAL A 56 0.96 7.77 -3.68
CA VAL A 56 2.32 8.25 -3.91
C VAL A 56 2.45 9.01 -5.22
N ASN A 57 3.24 10.07 -5.21
CA ASN A 57 3.65 10.78 -6.43
C ASN A 57 4.73 9.99 -7.18
N VAL A 58 4.63 9.94 -8.51
CA VAL A 58 5.62 9.21 -9.33
C VAL A 58 6.85 10.04 -9.70
N ASP A 59 6.89 11.31 -9.28
CA ASP A 59 7.99 12.25 -9.51
C ASP A 59 9.28 11.92 -8.72
N GLY A 60 9.26 10.85 -7.91
CA GLY A 60 10.40 10.40 -7.12
C GLY A 60 10.66 11.18 -5.84
N THR A 61 9.69 12.00 -5.42
CA THR A 61 9.73 12.67 -4.12
C THR A 61 9.43 11.75 -2.94
N ASN A 62 8.99 10.50 -3.19
CA ASN A 62 8.54 9.54 -2.17
C ASN A 62 7.53 10.13 -1.19
N ASN A 63 6.67 11.02 -1.69
CA ASN A 63 5.56 11.58 -0.94
C ASN A 63 4.43 10.56 -0.82
N ILE A 64 4.62 9.60 0.07
CA ILE A 64 3.62 8.58 0.41
C ILE A 64 2.67 9.14 1.46
N LYS A 65 1.36 8.96 1.23
CA LYS A 65 0.31 9.34 2.17
C LYS A 65 -0.67 8.20 2.36
N ASN A 66 -0.83 7.75 3.60
CA ASN A 66 -1.96 6.91 4.00
C ASN A 66 -3.25 7.77 4.00
N LEU A 67 -4.26 7.34 3.23
CA LEU A 67 -5.51 8.07 3.03
C LEU A 67 -6.67 7.58 3.90
N ALA A 68 -6.81 6.28 4.17
CA ALA A 68 -7.95 5.82 4.96
C ALA A 68 -7.63 5.94 6.46
N ASN A 69 -6.44 5.50 6.90
CA ASN A 69 -5.86 5.69 8.23
C ASN A 69 -6.91 5.71 9.35
N ASP A 70 -7.75 4.69 9.37
CA ASP A 70 -8.95 4.68 10.21
C ASP A 70 -8.68 4.14 11.63
N GLY A 71 -7.41 3.91 11.97
CA GLY A 71 -6.99 3.29 13.21
C GLY A 71 -7.10 1.76 13.22
N GLY A 72 -7.15 1.13 12.06
CA GLY A 72 -7.23 -0.33 11.89
C GLY A 72 -8.60 -0.88 12.26
N THR A 73 -9.67 -0.11 12.01
CA THR A 73 -11.04 -0.55 12.28
C THR A 73 -11.72 -1.19 11.09
N THR A 74 -11.16 -0.96 9.90
CA THR A 74 -11.58 -1.52 8.63
C THR A 74 -10.35 -2.03 7.89
N ASP A 75 -10.60 -2.89 6.91
CA ASP A 75 -9.60 -3.23 5.91
C ASP A 75 -10.07 -2.66 4.57
N ASP A 76 -9.21 -1.89 3.91
CA ASP A 76 -9.53 -1.13 2.71
C ASP A 76 -8.77 -1.66 1.49
N PHE A 77 -9.50 -1.81 0.37
CA PHE A 77 -9.03 -2.54 -0.80
C PHE A 77 -9.47 -1.91 -2.12
N LYS A 78 -8.82 -2.35 -3.20
CA LYS A 78 -9.21 -2.07 -4.61
C LYS A 78 -9.46 -0.58 -4.89
N PRO A 79 -8.46 0.29 -4.69
CA PRO A 79 -8.61 1.70 -4.99
C PRO A 79 -8.87 1.92 -6.49
N THR A 80 -9.71 2.91 -6.81
CA THR A 80 -9.91 3.44 -8.16
C THR A 80 -10.07 4.96 -8.10
N TRP A 81 -9.54 5.67 -9.10
CA TRP A 81 -9.63 7.13 -9.15
C TRP A 81 -10.96 7.58 -9.77
N ALA A 82 -11.66 8.48 -9.07
CA ALA A 82 -12.84 9.17 -9.58
C ALA A 82 -12.47 10.50 -10.27
N SER A 83 -11.39 11.15 -9.82
CA SER A 83 -10.77 12.33 -10.43
C SER A 83 -9.32 12.45 -9.92
N ASN A 84 -8.53 13.45 -10.32
CA ASN A 84 -7.12 13.59 -9.92
C ASN A 84 -6.86 13.69 -8.41
N ASP A 85 -7.89 13.97 -7.61
CA ASP A 85 -7.81 14.17 -6.16
C ASP A 85 -8.89 13.39 -5.39
N LYS A 86 -9.60 12.45 -6.04
CA LYS A 86 -10.65 11.64 -5.41
C LYS A 86 -10.48 10.17 -5.77
N ILE A 87 -10.56 9.32 -4.75
CA ILE A 87 -10.46 7.87 -4.86
C ILE A 87 -11.73 7.25 -4.29
N ILE A 88 -12.17 6.16 -4.90
CA ILE A 88 -13.16 5.22 -4.39
C ILE A 88 -12.42 3.93 -4.06
N PHE A 89 -12.78 3.29 -2.95
CA PHE A 89 -12.22 2.02 -2.52
C PHE A 89 -13.31 1.18 -1.85
N GLU A 90 -13.09 -0.13 -1.76
CA GLU A 90 -13.91 -1.04 -0.97
C GLU A 90 -13.41 -1.03 0.48
N SER A 91 -14.31 -0.92 1.46
CA SER A 91 -13.97 -0.97 2.88
C SER A 91 -14.74 -2.10 3.57
N VAL A 92 -14.03 -2.94 4.31
CA VAL A 92 -14.61 -4.01 5.11
C VAL A 92 -14.56 -3.62 6.58
N VAL A 93 -15.72 -3.36 7.17
CA VAL A 93 -15.85 -3.07 8.59
C VAL A 93 -15.94 -4.37 9.38
N PHE A 94 -15.01 -4.58 10.31
CA PHE A 94 -15.10 -5.69 11.25
C PHE A 94 -15.78 -5.21 12.53
N ASP A 95 -16.74 -5.99 12.98
CA ASP A 95 -17.27 -5.85 14.34
C ASP A 95 -16.11 -6.07 15.33
N LYS A 96 -15.79 -5.04 16.12
CA LYS A 96 -14.68 -5.03 17.08
C LYS A 96 -14.78 -6.18 18.09
N ASP A 97 -15.99 -6.68 18.33
CA ASP A 97 -16.23 -7.80 19.25
C ASP A 97 -15.78 -9.17 18.69
N LYS A 98 -15.38 -9.25 17.41
CA LYS A 98 -14.97 -10.50 16.74
C LYS A 98 -13.49 -10.58 16.33
N ARG A 99 -12.69 -9.51 16.49
CA ARG A 99 -11.22 -9.54 16.22
C ARG A 99 -10.41 -10.26 17.31
N SER A 100 -11.02 -10.64 18.43
CA SER A 100 -10.36 -11.35 19.54
C SER A 100 -9.87 -12.78 19.19
N PHE A 101 -10.19 -13.32 18.01
CA PHE A 101 -9.84 -14.70 17.65
C PHE A 101 -8.50 -14.89 16.93
N ARG A 102 -7.75 -13.82 16.59
CA ARG A 102 -6.44 -13.98 15.89
C ARG A 102 -5.20 -13.85 16.77
N ALA A 103 -5.35 -13.67 18.09
CA ALA A 103 -4.22 -13.67 19.02
C ALA A 103 -4.33 -14.78 20.08
N SER A 104 -4.30 -16.02 19.65
CA SER A 104 -3.86 -17.18 20.45
C SER A 104 -3.54 -18.28 19.44
N SER A 105 -2.42 -18.98 19.42
CA SER A 105 -1.30 -19.14 20.33
C SER A 105 -0.33 -20.08 19.59
N PHE A 106 0.98 -19.80 19.60
CA PHE A 106 1.98 -20.88 19.56
C PHE A 106 3.08 -20.49 20.55
N LYS A 107 2.97 -21.01 21.76
CA LYS A 107 4.11 -21.33 22.61
C LYS A 107 4.11 -22.84 22.73
N GLU A 108 5.15 -23.47 22.20
CA GLU A 108 5.62 -24.77 22.70
C GLU A 108 6.31 -24.56 24.07
#